data_AF-A0A9P8F568-F1
#
_entry.id   AF-A0A9P8F568-F1
#
_cell.length_a   1.000
_cell.length_b   1.000
_cell.length_c   1.000
_cell.angle_alpha   90.00
_cell.angle_beta   90.00
_cell.angle_gamma   90.00
#
_symmetry.space_group_name_H-M   'P 1'
#
loop_
_entity.id
_entity.type
_entity.pdbx_description
1 polymer ?
#
loop_
_entity_poly.entity_id
_entity_poly.type
_entity_poly.pdbx_seq_one_letter_code
_entity_poly.pdbx_strand_id
1 'polypeptide(L)'
;MGTVAIGFVTSWCFVVSMLFSIIGDFQDVANSLTGVPILQLFYNALDNTAGAIILEVLIICTGLGCVIAGHTWQSRLCFSFARDSGVPGHKWLQKIDAKLDVPLNAHFTSCVIVTFVGCMYLASTAAFNAMSSACIVLLYISYAIPVICLLFRGRQQSLTGPFNLGIFGLISNYVLLAWTVFTLVLYSFPSYMPATAGNMNYVCVVYAIVLFIIAVDWSCRGRKHYRGQEERQVDIGHNDIFVKAGPAEP
;
A
#
# COMPACT_ATOMS: atom_id res chain seq x y z
N MET A 1 5.95 8.59 -14.53
CA MET A 1 4.85 9.10 -15.38
C MET A 1 4.26 8.02 -16.28
N GLY A 2 5.04 7.21 -16.99
CA GLY A 2 4.51 6.17 -17.90
C GLY A 2 3.55 5.16 -17.25
N THR A 3 3.88 4.66 -16.06
CA THR A 3 3.01 3.71 -15.33
C THR A 3 1.65 4.30 -14.94
N VAL A 4 1.63 5.58 -14.54
CA VAL A 4 0.40 6.30 -14.19
C VAL A 4 -0.48 6.51 -15.43
N ALA A 5 0.13 6.91 -16.55
CA ALA A 5 -0.59 7.11 -17.81
C ALA A 5 -1.21 5.81 -18.33
N ILE A 6 -0.43 4.72 -18.35
CA ILE A 6 -0.91 3.40 -18.76
C ILE A 6 -2.06 2.97 -17.86
N GLY A 7 -1.87 3.02 -16.53
CA GLY A 7 -2.90 2.62 -15.56
C GLY A 7 -4.18 3.45 -15.68
N PHE A 8 -4.06 4.76 -15.88
CA PHE A 8 -5.23 5.63 -16.07
C PHE A 8 -6.00 5.26 -17.34
N VAL A 9 -5.32 5.13 -18.48
CA VAL A 9 -5.98 4.83 -19.76
C VAL A 9 -6.61 3.44 -19.75
N THR A 10 -5.90 2.41 -19.27
CA THR A 10 -6.45 1.05 -19.23
C THR A 10 -7.62 0.93 -18.26
N SER A 11 -7.50 1.51 -17.06
CA SER A 11 -8.56 1.45 -16.06
C SER A 11 -9.78 2.27 -16.49
N TRP A 12 -9.58 3.44 -17.10
CA TRP A 12 -10.66 4.26 -17.63
C TRP A 12 -11.46 3.50 -18.69
N CYS A 13 -10.79 2.95 -19.70
CA CYS A 13 -11.46 2.18 -20.74
C CYS A 13 -12.19 0.96 -20.17
N PHE A 14 -11.55 0.23 -19.24
CA PHE A 14 -12.16 -0.92 -18.59
C PHE A 14 -13.42 -0.56 -17.80
N VAL A 15 -13.37 0.48 -16.97
CA VAL A 15 -14.54 0.92 -16.18
C VAL A 15 -15.66 1.40 -17.08
N VAL A 16 -15.37 2.15 -18.14
CA VAL A 16 -16.38 2.60 -19.11
C VAL A 16 -17.04 1.40 -19.78
N SER A 17 -16.27 0.41 -20.26
CA SER A 17 -16.83 -0.82 -20.82
C SER A 17 -17.71 -1.56 -19.84
N MET A 18 -17.29 -1.71 -18.58
CA MET A 18 -18.07 -2.38 -17.53
C MET A 18 -19.40 -1.68 -17.26
N LEU A 19 -19.41 -0.34 -17.20
CA LEU A 19 -20.63 0.43 -16.97
C LEU A 19 -21.64 0.25 -18.11
N PHE A 20 -21.18 0.18 -19.36
CA PHE A 20 -22.05 -0.08 -20.51
C PHE A 20 -22.53 -1.54 -20.60
N SER A 21 -21.84 -2.48 -19.96
CA SER A 21 -22.25 -3.89 -19.89
C SER A 21 -23.33 -4.17 -18.83
N ILE A 22 -23.71 -3.18 -18.01
CA ILE A 22 -24.85 -3.31 -17.09
C ILE A 22 -26.14 -3.22 -17.92
N ILE A 23 -26.66 -4.37 -18.33
CA ILE A 23 -27.94 -4.50 -19.02
C ILE A 23 -28.99 -4.82 -17.94
N GLY A 24 -29.70 -3.80 -17.45
CA GLY A 24 -30.77 -3.96 -16.44
C GLY A 24 -30.55 -3.17 -15.14
N ASP A 25 -31.11 -3.65 -14.04
CA ASP A 25 -30.92 -3.06 -12.70
C ASP A 25 -29.57 -3.49 -12.12
N PHE A 26 -28.87 -2.54 -11.48
CA PHE A 26 -27.65 -2.81 -10.73
C PHE A 26 -27.84 -3.89 -9.65
N GLN A 27 -29.05 -3.99 -9.10
CA GLN A 27 -29.36 -4.99 -8.07
C GLN A 27 -29.23 -6.43 -8.57
N ASP A 28 -29.46 -6.70 -9.85
CA ASP A 28 -29.37 -8.06 -10.41
C ASP A 28 -27.91 -8.53 -10.50
N VAL A 29 -27.00 -7.60 -10.81
CA VAL A 29 -25.56 -7.86 -10.84
C VAL A 29 -24.99 -7.96 -9.42
N ALA A 30 -25.45 -7.09 -8.51
CA ALA A 30 -25.01 -7.05 -7.12
C ALA A 30 -25.44 -8.30 -6.33
N ASN A 31 -26.64 -8.83 -6.59
CA ASN A 31 -27.18 -10.02 -5.95
C ASN A 31 -27.02 -11.28 -6.80
N SER A 32 -26.08 -11.27 -7.76
CA SER A 32 -25.89 -12.38 -8.68
C SER A 32 -25.52 -13.68 -7.95
N LEU A 33 -26.10 -14.79 -8.41
CA LEU A 33 -25.93 -16.13 -7.81
C LEU A 33 -24.47 -16.63 -7.85
N THR A 34 -23.64 -16.05 -8.70
CA THR A 34 -22.21 -16.37 -8.80
C THR A 34 -21.41 -15.82 -7.62
N GLY A 35 -21.93 -14.83 -6.87
CA GLY A 35 -21.21 -14.14 -5.81
C GLY A 35 -20.03 -13.27 -6.29
N VAL A 36 -19.83 -13.18 -7.61
CA VAL A 36 -18.76 -12.41 -8.26
C VAL A 36 -19.39 -11.51 -9.33
N PRO A 37 -19.69 -10.25 -9.00
CA PRO A 37 -20.39 -9.33 -9.89
C PRO A 37 -19.69 -9.12 -11.25
N ILE A 38 -18.35 -9.14 -11.27
CA ILE A 38 -17.55 -8.95 -12.49
C ILE A 38 -17.76 -10.09 -13.50
N LEU A 39 -17.85 -11.33 -13.03
CA LEU A 39 -18.13 -12.47 -13.88
C LEU A 39 -19.51 -12.35 -14.53
N GLN A 40 -20.50 -11.88 -13.78
CA GLN A 40 -21.84 -11.61 -14.32
C GLN A 40 -21.83 -10.51 -15.38
N LEU A 41 -21.03 -9.45 -15.18
CA LEU A 41 -20.88 -8.39 -16.19
C LEU A 41 -20.27 -8.91 -17.49
N PHE A 42 -19.25 -9.79 -17.41
CA PHE A 42 -18.69 -10.42 -18.60
C PHE A 42 -19.71 -11.31 -19.31
N TYR A 43 -20.53 -12.03 -18.56
CA TYR A 43 -21.60 -12.84 -19.14
C TYR A 43 -22.63 -11.96 -19.85
N ASN A 44 -23.09 -10.88 -19.20
CA ASN A 44 -24.05 -9.94 -19.79
C ASN A 44 -23.49 -9.23 -21.04
N ALA A 45 -22.18 -8.94 -21.06
CA ALA A 45 -21.52 -8.30 -22.20
C ALA A 45 -21.39 -9.21 -23.43
N LEU A 46 -21.18 -10.51 -23.20
CA LEU A 46 -20.78 -11.46 -24.25
C LEU A 46 -21.89 -12.45 -24.63
N ASP A 47 -22.92 -12.58 -23.80
CA ASP A 47 -24.00 -13.58 -23.87
C ASP A 47 -23.47 -15.02 -24.03
N ASN A 48 -22.27 -15.27 -23.52
CA ASN A 48 -21.56 -16.54 -23.67
C ASN A 48 -20.77 -16.88 -22.40
N THR A 49 -21.12 -18.01 -21.79
CA THR A 49 -20.50 -18.52 -20.55
C THR A 49 -19.01 -18.81 -20.71
N ALA A 50 -18.60 -19.42 -21.83
CA ALA A 50 -17.21 -19.80 -22.04
C ALA A 50 -16.31 -18.58 -22.18
N GLY A 51 -16.75 -17.55 -22.89
CA GLY A 51 -15.99 -16.32 -23.05
C GLY A 51 -15.93 -15.49 -21.75
N ALA A 52 -17.00 -15.47 -20.96
CA ALA A 52 -16.99 -14.83 -19.64
C ALA A 52 -15.97 -15.47 -18.69
N ILE A 53 -15.90 -16.81 -18.66
CA ILE A 53 -14.93 -17.55 -17.85
C ILE A 53 -13.49 -17.26 -18.30
N ILE A 54 -13.24 -17.21 -19.61
CA ILE A 54 -11.89 -16.91 -20.13
C ILE A 54 -11.44 -15.51 -19.69
N LEU A 55 -12.32 -14.50 -19.76
CA LEU A 55 -12.00 -13.14 -19.32
C LEU A 55 -11.74 -13.09 -17.81
N GLU A 56 -12.53 -13.81 -17.01
CA GLU A 56 -12.31 -13.89 -15.56
C GLU A 56 -10.97 -14.56 -15.21
N VAL A 57 -10.60 -15.64 -15.92
CA VAL A 57 -9.29 -16.29 -15.74
C VAL A 57 -8.14 -15.33 -16.02
N LEU A 58 -8.25 -14.45 -17.01
CA LEU A 58 -7.23 -13.43 -17.29
C LEU A 58 -7.09 -12.41 -16.14
N ILE A 59 -8.20 -12.01 -15.51
CA ILE A 59 -8.17 -11.18 -14.30
C ILE A 59 -7.46 -11.91 -13.16
N ILE A 60 -7.79 -13.18 -12.93
CA ILE A 60 -7.14 -13.99 -11.88
C ILE A 60 -5.63 -14.10 -12.12
N CYS A 61 -5.20 -14.39 -13.36
CA CYS A 61 -3.79 -14.43 -13.73
C CYS A 61 -3.08 -13.10 -13.45
N THR A 62 -3.73 -11.98 -13.75
CA THR A 62 -3.21 -10.63 -13.45
C THR A 62 -3.11 -10.41 -11.94
N GLY A 63 -4.13 -10.82 -11.18
CA GLY A 63 -4.15 -10.76 -9.72
C GLY A 63 -2.99 -11.53 -9.07
N LEU A 64 -2.68 -12.73 -9.57
CA LEU A 64 -1.52 -13.51 -9.11
C LEU A 64 -0.20 -12.76 -9.32
N GLY A 65 -0.04 -12.12 -10.49
CA GLY A 65 1.12 -11.27 -10.77
C GLY A 65 1.25 -10.09 -9.80
N CYS A 66 0.14 -9.40 -9.53
CA CYS A 66 0.09 -8.31 -8.56
C CYS A 66 0.46 -8.76 -7.14
N VAL A 67 0.00 -9.94 -6.71
CA VAL A 67 0.34 -10.51 -5.40
C VAL A 67 1.84 -10.77 -5.27
N ILE A 68 2.46 -11.39 -6.27
CA ILE A 68 3.91 -11.66 -6.29
C ILE A 68 4.70 -10.35 -6.23
N ALA A 69 4.30 -9.34 -7.02
CA ALA A 69 4.94 -8.02 -7.01
C ALA A 69 4.80 -7.34 -5.64
N GLY A 70 3.61 -7.41 -5.03
CA GLY A 70 3.33 -6.88 -3.69
C GLY A 70 4.18 -7.54 -2.60
N HIS A 71 4.36 -8.85 -2.66
CA HIS A 71 5.24 -9.59 -1.75
C HIS A 71 6.72 -9.25 -1.90
N THR A 72 7.14 -8.92 -3.11
CA THR A 72 8.51 -8.49 -3.38
C THR A 72 8.76 -7.07 -2.86
N TRP A 73 7.79 -6.18 -3.03
CA TRP A 73 7.91 -4.80 -2.55
C TRP A 73 7.90 -4.70 -1.02
N GLN A 74 6.96 -5.38 -0.35
CA GLN A 74 6.85 -5.35 1.11
C GLN A 74 8.11 -5.89 1.81
N SER A 75 8.73 -6.96 1.27
CA SER A 75 9.93 -7.55 1.87
C SER A 75 11.13 -6.60 1.79
N ARG A 76 11.30 -5.89 0.66
CA ARG A 76 12.33 -4.87 0.46
C ARG A 76 12.12 -3.65 1.36
N LEU A 77 10.88 -3.22 1.57
CA LEU A 77 10.55 -2.15 2.50
C LEU A 77 10.87 -2.53 3.95
N CYS A 78 10.41 -3.70 4.38
CA CYS A 78 10.66 -4.22 5.72
C CYS A 78 12.17 -4.38 5.98
N PHE A 79 12.92 -4.95 5.03
CA PHE A 79 14.38 -5.03 5.10
C PHE A 79 15.05 -3.65 5.22
N SER A 80 14.62 -2.68 4.41
CA SER A 80 15.18 -1.32 4.44
C SER A 80 14.93 -0.65 5.79
N PHE A 81 13.73 -0.79 6.34
CA PHE A 81 13.38 -0.30 7.68
C PHE A 81 14.13 -1.04 8.79
N ALA A 82 14.34 -2.35 8.64
CA ALA A 82 15.09 -3.17 9.60
C ALA A 82 16.57 -2.74 9.66
N ARG A 83 17.18 -2.39 8.53
CA ARG A 83 18.55 -1.88 8.51
C ARG A 83 18.72 -0.61 9.35
N ASP A 84 17.68 0.22 9.39
CA ASP A 84 17.67 1.48 10.18
C ASP A 84 17.16 1.24 11.62
N SER A 85 17.10 -0.02 12.06
CA SER A 85 16.58 -0.45 13.37
C SER A 85 15.12 -0.06 13.64
N GLY A 86 14.36 0.27 12.59
CA GLY A 86 13.01 0.81 12.67
C GLY A 86 11.92 -0.19 13.02
N VAL A 87 12.16 -1.51 12.94
CA VAL A 87 11.14 -2.55 13.21
C VAL A 87 11.57 -3.54 14.30
N PRO A 88 10.63 -4.08 15.10
CA PRO A 88 10.97 -5.02 16.17
C PRO A 88 11.62 -6.26 15.57
N GLY A 89 12.65 -6.80 16.23
CA GLY A 89 13.43 -7.90 15.67
C GLY A 89 14.30 -7.52 14.46
N HIS A 90 14.61 -6.22 14.28
CA HIS A 90 15.43 -5.71 13.17
C HIS A 90 16.68 -6.54 12.88
N LYS A 91 17.39 -7.05 13.90
CA LYS A 91 18.61 -7.88 13.71
C LYS A 91 18.36 -9.16 12.91
N TRP A 92 17.18 -9.75 13.06
CA TRP A 92 16.79 -10.97 12.33
C TRP A 92 16.17 -10.62 10.97
N LEU A 93 15.38 -9.55 10.90
CA LEU A 93 14.71 -9.08 9.68
C LEU A 93 15.68 -8.47 8.65
N GLN A 94 16.80 -7.89 9.10
CA GLN A 94 17.84 -7.32 8.22
C GLN A 94 18.77 -8.39 7.63
N LYS A 95 18.63 -9.68 7.99
CA LYS A 95 19.52 -10.72 7.47
C LYS A 95 19.11 -11.09 6.04
N ILE A 96 20.05 -11.00 5.12
CA ILE A 96 19.89 -11.44 3.73
C ILE A 96 20.40 -12.89 3.61
N ASP A 97 19.70 -13.70 2.84
CA ASP A 97 20.15 -15.05 2.51
C ASP A 97 21.29 -15.01 1.47
N ALA A 98 22.40 -15.67 1.74
CA ALA A 98 23.59 -15.61 0.90
C ALA A 98 23.45 -16.33 -0.46
N LYS A 99 22.51 -17.28 -0.58
CA LYS A 99 22.31 -18.05 -1.82
C LYS A 99 21.30 -17.37 -2.75
N LEU A 100 20.28 -16.77 -2.16
CA LEU A 100 19.14 -16.22 -2.89
C LEU A 100 19.17 -14.68 -2.99
N ASP A 101 20.08 -14.02 -2.26
CA ASP A 101 20.27 -12.56 -2.17
C ASP A 101 18.96 -11.79 -1.90
N VAL A 102 18.07 -12.42 -1.12
CA VAL A 102 16.78 -11.85 -0.73
C VAL A 102 16.57 -11.92 0.79
N PRO A 103 15.85 -10.95 1.38
CA PRO A 103 15.55 -10.94 2.81
C PRO A 103 14.41 -11.94 3.13
N LEU A 104 14.74 -13.23 3.19
CA LEU A 104 13.77 -14.31 3.43
C LEU A 104 13.02 -14.13 4.76
N ASN A 105 13.70 -13.72 5.81
CA ASN A 105 13.11 -13.51 7.14
C ASN A 105 12.03 -12.41 7.11
N ALA A 106 12.29 -11.31 6.40
CA ALA A 106 11.32 -10.23 6.22
C ALA A 106 10.12 -10.67 5.39
N HIS A 107 10.36 -11.45 4.32
CA HIS A 107 9.29 -12.01 3.51
C HIS A 107 8.41 -12.98 4.31
N PHE A 108 9.00 -13.94 5.03
CA PHE A 108 8.28 -14.91 5.86
C PHE A 108 7.41 -14.22 6.91
N THR A 109 7.95 -13.25 7.64
CA THR A 109 7.20 -12.47 8.64
C THR A 109 5.97 -11.81 8.03
N SER A 110 6.14 -11.22 6.85
CA SER A 110 5.05 -10.51 6.19
C SER A 110 3.98 -11.49 5.70
N CYS A 111 4.36 -12.66 5.18
CA CYS A 111 3.42 -13.73 4.84
C CYS A 111 2.62 -14.21 6.05
N VAL A 112 3.26 -14.37 7.21
CA VAL A 112 2.57 -14.76 8.46
C VAL A 112 1.53 -13.70 8.86
N ILE A 113 1.89 -12.41 8.81
CA ILE A 113 0.97 -11.32 9.12
C ILE A 113 -0.21 -11.29 8.14
N VAL A 114 0.06 -11.41 6.84
CA VAL A 114 -0.98 -11.45 5.80
C VAL A 114 -1.92 -12.64 5.99
N THR A 115 -1.40 -13.81 6.37
CA THR A 115 -2.23 -14.99 6.68
C THR A 115 -3.17 -14.70 7.85
N PHE A 116 -2.69 -14.09 8.94
CA PHE A 116 -3.56 -13.73 10.07
C PHE A 116 -4.65 -12.72 9.69
N VAL A 117 -4.29 -11.71 8.89
CA VAL A 117 -5.27 -10.73 8.37
C VAL A 117 -6.27 -11.42 7.42
N GLY A 118 -5.83 -12.39 6.62
CA GLY A 118 -6.70 -13.20 5.77
C GLY A 118 -7.67 -14.08 6.58
N CYS A 119 -7.19 -14.69 7.65
CA CYS A 119 -8.02 -15.48 8.57
C CYS A 119 -9.15 -14.65 9.21
N MET A 120 -8.98 -13.33 9.34
CA MET A 120 -10.02 -12.43 9.85
C MET A 120 -11.30 -12.47 9.00
N TYR A 121 -11.19 -12.77 7.70
CA TYR A 121 -12.36 -12.93 6.84
C TYR A 121 -13.29 -14.05 7.31
N LEU A 122 -12.74 -15.15 7.86
CA LEU A 122 -13.54 -16.25 8.42
C LEU A 122 -14.30 -15.83 9.69
N ALA A 123 -13.75 -14.87 10.44
CA ALA A 123 -14.38 -14.37 11.66
C ALA A 123 -15.48 -13.34 11.36
N SER A 124 -15.21 -12.38 10.48
CA SER A 124 -16.16 -11.35 10.10
C SER A 124 -15.79 -10.69 8.78
N THR A 125 -16.72 -10.75 7.82
CA THR A 125 -16.62 -10.04 6.53
C THR A 125 -16.64 -8.52 6.73
N ALA A 126 -17.41 -8.01 7.70
CA ALA A 126 -17.44 -6.60 8.04
C ALA A 126 -16.09 -6.10 8.56
N ALA A 127 -15.43 -6.86 9.43
CA ALA A 127 -14.10 -6.53 9.94
C ALA A 127 -13.04 -6.53 8.82
N PHE A 128 -13.07 -7.54 7.94
CA PHE A 128 -12.18 -7.62 6.79
C PHE A 128 -12.36 -6.46 5.80
N ASN A 129 -13.62 -6.09 5.50
CA ASN A 129 -13.93 -4.97 4.63
C ASN A 129 -13.45 -3.64 5.24
N ALA A 130 -13.70 -3.43 6.55
CA ALA A 130 -13.21 -2.26 7.26
C ALA A 130 -11.67 -2.18 7.26
N MET A 131 -10.98 -3.29 7.48
CA MET A 131 -9.51 -3.35 7.39
C MET A 131 -9.02 -2.99 5.97
N SER A 132 -9.68 -3.52 4.93
CA SER A 132 -9.33 -3.25 3.53
C SER A 132 -9.46 -1.77 3.18
N SER A 133 -10.57 -1.13 3.59
CA SER A 133 -10.74 0.32 3.43
C SER A 133 -9.71 1.12 4.24
N ALA A 134 -9.40 0.68 5.47
CA ALA A 134 -8.39 1.32 6.30
C ALA A 134 -7.00 1.26 5.66
N CYS A 135 -6.60 0.16 5.02
CA CYS A 135 -5.32 0.04 4.31
C CYS A 135 -5.16 1.10 3.22
N ILE A 136 -6.21 1.38 2.46
CA ILE A 136 -6.21 2.42 1.40
C ILE A 136 -5.99 3.80 2.02
N VAL A 137 -6.72 4.13 3.08
CA VAL A 137 -6.62 5.45 3.72
C VAL A 137 -5.27 5.62 4.43
N LEU A 138 -4.80 4.60 5.15
CA LEU A 138 -3.48 4.63 5.81
C LEU A 138 -2.35 4.81 4.79
N LEU A 139 -2.47 4.24 3.59
CA LEU A 139 -1.54 4.48 2.50
C LEU A 139 -1.56 5.95 2.05
N TYR A 140 -2.74 6.56 1.89
CA TYR A 140 -2.85 7.98 1.56
C TYR A 140 -2.27 8.88 2.67
N ILE A 141 -2.52 8.56 3.94
CA ILE A 141 -1.91 9.26 5.08
C ILE A 141 -0.38 9.15 5.02
N SER A 142 0.16 7.95 4.73
CA SER A 142 1.59 7.73 4.57
C SER A 142 2.20 8.61 3.47
N TYR A 143 1.47 8.85 2.37
CA TYR A 143 1.88 9.78 1.32
C TYR A 143 1.70 11.25 1.69
N ALA A 144 0.71 11.58 2.54
CA ALA A 144 0.48 12.94 3.01
C ALA A 144 1.59 13.42 3.96
N ILE A 145 2.11 12.56 4.84
CA ILE A 145 3.16 12.92 5.81
C ILE A 145 4.39 13.60 5.18
N PRO A 146 5.10 12.98 4.20
CA PRO A 146 6.27 13.62 3.60
C PRO A 146 5.92 14.89 2.82
N VAL A 147 4.71 14.98 2.24
CA VAL A 147 4.24 16.18 1.54
C VAL A 147 4.01 17.33 2.52
N ILE A 148 3.40 17.06 3.67
CA ILE A 148 3.24 18.03 4.75
C ILE A 148 4.61 18.52 5.25
N CYS A 149 5.54 17.60 5.54
CA CYS A 149 6.90 17.94 5.95
C CYS A 149 7.63 18.81 4.92
N LEU A 150 7.47 18.51 3.63
CA LEU A 150 8.04 19.28 2.53
C LEU A 150 7.43 20.68 2.39
N LEU A 151 6.13 20.83 2.64
CA LEU A 151 5.47 22.13 2.67
C LEU A 151 5.90 22.97 3.87
N PHE A 152 6.03 22.37 5.05
CA PHE A 152 6.51 23.05 6.27
C PHE A 152 7.98 23.49 6.18
N ARG A 153 8.87 22.61 5.68
CA ARG A 153 10.31 22.92 5.55
C ARG A 153 10.60 23.91 4.41
N GLY A 154 9.62 24.19 3.55
CA GLY A 154 9.77 25.05 2.39
C GLY A 154 10.33 24.27 1.19
N ARG A 155 9.49 24.10 0.17
CA ARG A 155 9.78 23.32 -1.04
C ARG A 155 11.06 23.78 -1.79
N GLN A 156 11.41 25.06 -1.68
CA GLN A 156 12.59 25.65 -2.32
C GLN A 156 13.92 25.20 -1.69
N GLN A 157 13.94 24.82 -0.41
CA GLN A 157 15.16 24.35 0.27
C GLN A 157 15.44 22.85 0.06
N SER A 158 14.44 22.08 -0.38
CA SER A 158 14.50 20.61 -0.43
C SER A 158 14.48 20.03 -1.85
N LEU A 159 14.11 20.79 -2.89
CA LEU A 159 13.93 20.29 -4.26
C LEU A 159 15.09 20.61 -5.21
N THR A 160 16.34 20.36 -4.79
CA THR A 160 17.51 20.38 -5.67
C THR A 160 17.64 19.05 -6.44
N GLY A 161 16.53 18.57 -7.03
CA GLY A 161 16.48 17.32 -7.78
C GLY A 161 16.36 17.56 -9.30
N PRO A 162 16.81 16.61 -10.15
CA PRO A 162 16.76 16.74 -11.61
C PRO A 162 15.34 16.85 -12.19
N PHE A 163 14.31 16.52 -11.39
CA PHE A 163 12.91 16.60 -11.79
C PHE A 163 12.15 17.59 -10.89
N ASN A 164 12.08 18.85 -11.32
CA ASN A 164 11.35 19.91 -10.63
C ASN A 164 10.14 20.36 -11.48
N LEU A 165 8.94 19.99 -11.03
CA LEU A 165 7.67 20.31 -11.68
C LEU A 165 7.20 21.77 -11.42
N GLY A 166 8.00 22.60 -10.76
CA GLY A 166 7.67 24.01 -10.52
C GLY A 166 6.29 24.15 -9.88
N ILE A 167 5.48 25.10 -10.33
CA ILE A 167 4.14 25.37 -9.78
C ILE A 167 3.21 24.15 -9.83
N PHE A 168 3.27 23.34 -10.90
CA PHE A 168 2.46 22.13 -11.01
C PHE A 168 2.72 21.13 -9.88
N GLY A 169 3.98 21.01 -9.43
CA GLY A 169 4.31 20.18 -8.27
C GLY A 169 3.71 20.69 -6.97
N LEU A 170 3.56 22.01 -6.81
CA LEU A 170 2.93 22.61 -5.63
C LEU A 170 1.41 22.39 -5.64
N ILE A 171 0.76 22.57 -6.80
CA ILE A 171 -0.67 22.31 -6.96
C ILE A 171 -0.97 20.84 -6.65
N SER A 172 -0.19 19.90 -7.21
CA SER A 172 -0.35 18.47 -6.95
C SER A 172 -0.22 18.10 -5.47
N ASN A 173 0.65 18.78 -4.72
CA ASN A 173 0.76 18.57 -3.27
C ASN A 173 -0.53 18.95 -2.53
N TYR A 174 -1.12 20.11 -2.84
CA TYR A 174 -2.40 20.51 -2.22
C TYR A 174 -3.55 19.60 -2.64
N VAL A 175 -3.59 19.18 -3.91
CA VAL A 175 -4.58 18.23 -4.42
C VAL A 175 -4.48 16.90 -3.68
N LEU A 176 -3.26 16.38 -3.46
CA LEU A 176 -3.06 15.15 -2.68
C LEU A 176 -3.59 15.29 -1.25
N LEU A 177 -3.31 16.40 -0.58
CA LEU A 177 -3.77 16.62 0.80
C LEU A 177 -5.30 16.75 0.88
N ALA A 178 -5.90 17.52 -0.03
CA ALA A 178 -7.36 17.64 -0.13
C ALA A 178 -8.01 16.28 -0.42
N TRP A 179 -7.44 15.49 -1.35
CA TRP A 179 -7.91 14.16 -1.67
C TRP A 179 -7.78 13.18 -0.50
N THR A 180 -6.70 13.29 0.28
CA THR A 180 -6.49 12.46 1.47
C THR A 180 -7.56 12.74 2.53
N VAL A 181 -7.89 14.01 2.78
CA VAL A 181 -8.97 14.38 3.70
C VAL A 181 -10.33 13.90 3.18
N PHE A 182 -10.60 14.10 1.89
CA PHE A 182 -11.83 13.67 1.25
C PHE A 182 -12.05 12.15 1.37
N THR A 183 -11.04 11.35 1.02
CA THR A 183 -11.10 9.89 1.12
C THR A 183 -11.23 9.41 2.56
N LEU A 184 -10.54 10.03 3.52
CA LEU A 184 -10.67 9.70 4.94
C LEU A 184 -12.11 9.84 5.43
N VAL A 185 -12.79 10.93 5.06
CA VAL A 185 -14.19 11.17 5.43
C VAL A 185 -15.11 10.17 4.74
N LEU A 186 -14.96 9.97 3.42
CA LEU A 186 -15.82 9.06 2.67
C LEU A 186 -15.71 7.60 3.14
N TYR A 187 -14.49 7.10 3.35
CA TYR A 187 -14.28 5.73 3.81
C TYR A 187 -14.62 5.52 5.28
N SER A 188 -14.94 6.58 6.04
CA SER A 188 -15.46 6.46 7.40
C SER A 188 -16.98 6.26 7.43
N PHE A 189 -17.68 6.53 6.32
CA PHE A 189 -19.14 6.32 6.25
C PHE A 189 -19.51 4.86 5.94
N PRO A 190 -20.67 4.37 6.43
CA PRO A 190 -21.19 3.06 6.10
C PRO A 190 -21.65 2.99 4.65
N SER A 191 -21.49 1.82 4.01
CA SER A 191 -21.83 1.61 2.59
C SER A 191 -23.34 1.51 2.34
N TYR A 192 -24.15 1.20 3.36
CA TYR A 192 -25.61 1.16 3.26
C TYR A 192 -26.29 1.68 4.53
N MET A 193 -27.45 2.31 4.34
CA MET A 193 -28.33 2.77 5.41
C MET A 193 -29.60 1.88 5.46
N PRO A 194 -30.16 1.61 6.65
CA PRO A 194 -29.72 2.03 7.99
C PRO A 194 -28.52 1.23 8.51
N ALA A 195 -27.61 1.90 9.23
CA ALA A 195 -26.43 1.26 9.81
C ALA A 195 -26.83 0.42 11.04
N THR A 196 -26.68 -0.90 10.94
CA THR A 196 -26.80 -1.84 12.07
C THR A 196 -25.41 -2.21 12.60
N ALA A 197 -25.32 -2.81 13.79
CA ALA A 197 -24.04 -3.27 14.34
C ALA A 197 -23.30 -4.25 13.42
N GLY A 198 -24.02 -5.01 12.59
CA GLY A 198 -23.44 -5.90 11.58
C GLY A 198 -22.88 -5.18 10.34
N ASN A 199 -23.30 -3.94 10.08
CA ASN A 199 -22.88 -3.16 8.92
C ASN A 199 -22.05 -1.91 9.26
N MET A 200 -21.84 -1.62 10.54
CA MET A 200 -21.14 -0.40 10.88
C MET A 200 -19.72 -0.47 10.31
N ASN A 201 -19.27 0.64 9.73
CA ASN A 201 -17.92 0.73 9.22
C ASN A 201 -16.95 0.90 10.39
N TYR A 202 -16.23 -0.19 10.74
CA TYR A 202 -15.30 -0.24 11.86
C TYR A 202 -13.90 0.31 11.54
N VAL A 203 -13.74 1.07 10.46
CA VAL A 203 -12.46 1.67 10.04
C VAL A 203 -11.81 2.50 11.16
N CYS A 204 -12.60 3.23 11.96
CA CYS A 204 -12.08 4.03 13.09
C CYS A 204 -11.39 3.16 14.16
N VAL A 205 -11.88 1.94 14.39
CA VAL A 205 -11.29 0.98 15.33
C VAL A 205 -9.94 0.50 14.79
N VAL A 206 -9.87 0.22 13.49
CA VAL A 206 -8.62 -0.16 12.82
C VAL A 206 -7.58 0.96 12.96
N TYR A 207 -7.96 2.22 12.77
CA TYR A 207 -7.07 3.37 12.97
C TYR A 207 -6.55 3.44 14.41
N ALA A 208 -7.43 3.27 15.40
CA ALA A 208 -7.03 3.30 16.80
C ALA A 208 -6.03 2.19 17.13
N ILE A 209 -6.25 0.96 16.64
CA ILE A 209 -5.34 -0.17 16.83
C ILE A 209 -3.98 0.10 16.19
N VAL A 210 -3.97 0.57 14.94
CA VAL A 210 -2.72 0.85 14.21
C VAL A 210 -1.93 1.96 14.89
N LEU A 211 -2.58 3.07 15.27
CA LEU A 211 -1.94 4.16 16.00
C LEU A 211 -1.40 3.70 17.36
N PHE A 212 -2.14 2.85 18.06
CA PHE A 212 -1.69 2.27 19.32
C PHE A 212 -0.42 1.42 19.14
N ILE A 213 -0.40 0.52 18.15
CA ILE A 213 0.79 -0.30 17.85
C ILE A 213 1.99 0.58 17.52
N ILE A 214 1.81 1.62 16.69
CA ILE A 214 2.88 2.56 16.34
C ILE A 214 3.37 3.32 17.57
N ALA A 215 2.45 3.85 18.39
CA ALA A 215 2.78 4.62 19.59
C ALA A 215 3.54 3.77 20.62
N VAL A 216 3.14 2.51 20.79
CA VAL A 216 3.83 1.56 21.68
C VAL A 216 5.22 1.22 21.15
N ASP A 217 5.38 0.86 19.87
CA ASP A 217 6.70 0.55 19.31
C ASP A 217 7.64 1.76 19.37
N TRP A 218 7.12 2.95 19.04
CA TRP A 218 7.88 4.19 19.12
C TRP A 218 8.33 4.52 20.55
N SER A 219 7.41 4.43 21.52
CA SER A 219 7.69 4.76 22.93
C SER A 219 8.65 3.77 23.57
N CYS A 220 8.48 2.48 23.30
CA CYS A 220 9.31 1.43 23.89
C CYS A 220 10.70 1.35 23.26
N ARG A 221 10.78 1.45 21.94
CA ARG A 221 11.98 1.04 21.18
C ARG A 221 12.45 2.10 20.19
N GLY A 222 11.53 2.66 19.39
CA GLY A 222 11.83 3.61 18.32
C GLY A 222 12.62 4.83 18.81
N ARG A 223 12.19 5.44 19.92
CA ARG A 223 12.87 6.62 20.51
C ARG A 223 14.32 6.37 20.94
N LYS A 224 14.72 5.10 21.16
CA LYS A 224 16.05 4.73 21.68
C LYS A 224 16.98 4.10 20.64
N HIS A 225 16.43 3.43 19.63
CA HIS A 225 17.21 2.61 18.70
C HIS A 225 17.07 3.03 17.23
N TYR A 226 16.16 3.94 16.89
CA TYR A 226 15.96 4.37 15.51
C TYR A 226 17.12 5.22 15.03
N ARG A 227 17.78 4.81 13.94
CA ARG A 227 18.92 5.52 13.36
C ARG A 227 18.45 6.49 12.29
N GLY A 228 18.81 7.76 12.44
CA GLY A 228 18.46 8.82 11.48
C GLY A 228 19.31 8.80 10.21
N GLN A 229 18.86 9.50 9.16
CA GLN A 229 19.63 9.66 7.91
C GLN A 229 21.00 10.33 8.15
N GLU A 230 21.10 11.24 9.12
CA GLU A 230 22.35 11.94 9.45
C GLU A 230 23.39 11.00 10.06
N GLU A 231 22.99 10.15 11.01
CA GLU A 231 23.88 9.12 11.58
C GLU A 231 24.39 8.16 10.49
N ARG A 232 23.57 7.85 9.48
CA ARG A 232 23.95 7.00 8.36
C ARG A 232 25.00 7.65 7.45
N GLN A 233 24.91 8.96 7.19
CA GLN A 233 25.91 9.66 6.38
C GLN A 233 27.25 9.76 7.11
N VAL A 234 27.23 9.94 8.42
CA VAL A 234 28.44 9.94 9.26
C VAL A 234 29.11 8.56 9.25
N ASP A 235 28.37 7.46 9.36
CA ASP A 235 28.93 6.10 9.30
C ASP A 235 29.57 5.77 7.94
N ILE A 236 28.94 6.17 6.83
CA ILE A 236 29.51 5.96 5.48
C ILE A 236 30.77 6.80 5.32
N GLY A 237 30.74 8.08 5.71
CA GLY A 237 31.91 8.95 5.68
C GLY A 237 33.05 8.43 6.56
N HIS A 238 32.75 7.86 7.73
CA HIS A 238 33.73 7.23 8.61
C HIS A 238 34.36 5.99 7.94
N ASN A 239 33.54 5.04 7.45
CA ASN A 239 34.04 3.83 6.78
C ASN A 239 34.85 4.13 5.51
N ASP A 240 34.47 5.14 4.72
CA ASP A 240 35.23 5.55 3.53
C ASP A 240 36.62 6.13 3.88
N ILE A 241 36.75 6.77 5.05
CA ILE A 241 38.04 7.27 5.56
C ILE A 241 38.96 6.10 5.94
N PHE A 242 38.45 5.04 6.57
CA PHE A 242 39.27 3.86 6.92
C PHE A 242 39.59 2.98 5.72
N VAL A 243 38.72 2.91 4.71
CA VAL A 243 39.01 2.17 3.46
C VAL A 243 40.07 2.88 2.62
N LYS A 244 40.14 4.21 2.63
CA LYS A 244 41.22 4.98 1.98
C LYS A 244 42.57 4.94 2.72
N ALA A 245 42.60 4.47 3.97
CA ALA A 245 43.81 4.37 4.78
C ALA A 245 44.53 3.00 4.66
N GLY A 246 44.25 2.22 3.60
CA GLY A 246 45.07 1.07 3.22
C GLY A 246 46.39 1.53 2.59
N PRO A 247 47.53 0.87 2.86
CA PRO A 247 48.81 1.30 2.32
C PRO A 247 48.76 1.29 0.79
N ALA A 248 49.20 2.39 0.18
CA ALA A 248 49.48 2.43 -1.25
C ALA A 248 50.48 1.30 -1.54
N GLU A 249 50.05 0.30 -2.31
CA GLU A 249 50.92 -0.78 -2.77
C GLU A 249 52.10 -0.17 -3.56
N PRO A 250 53.34 -0.62 -3.30
CA PRO A 250 54.55 -0.08 -3.92
C PRO A 250 54.69 -0.40 -5.41
#